data_AF-A0A850GF50-F1
#
_entry.id   AF-A0A850GF50-F1
#
_cell.length_a   1.000
_cell.length_b   1.000
_cell.length_c   1.000
_cell.angle_alpha   90.00
_cell.angle_beta   90.00
_cell.angle_gamma   90.00
#
_symmetry.space_group_name_H-M   'P 1'
#
loop_
_entity.id
_entity.type
_entity.pdbx_description
1 polymer ?
#
loop_
_entity_poly.entity_id
_entity_poly.type
_entity_poly.pdbx_seq_one_letter_code
_entity_poly.pdbx_strand_id
1 'polypeptide(L)'
;MRTNLTRHLGALGLLAALLSGAATAGCAGSSAYVDWRPGLTSNDFDGLFELSRGEYEDFAERAMPNTVVDRAHGESRSDAGERMAALGERVANSVSADPHGYPLVGLDGEGHVALLAGDRRVEGEVDWLAITSGGDTQAAAVLLGRRLAVVHGGASTGVDLGSLLGPGAAGYRFMLLLENGELTVFAMPEVGGAITAYEPGYVLTFVPRPGTKQGWEVSVARVSVTL
;
A
#
# COMPACT_ATOMS: atom_id res chain seq x y z
N MET A 1 29.60 26.61 -0.82
CA MET A 1 28.37 26.00 -0.27
C MET A 1 27.20 26.41 -1.15
N ARG A 2 26.83 25.58 -2.13
CA ARG A 2 25.60 25.76 -2.92
C ARG A 2 24.57 24.79 -2.35
N THR A 3 23.47 25.35 -1.90
CA THR A 3 22.31 24.68 -1.29
C THR A 3 21.60 23.81 -2.32
N ASN A 4 21.56 22.49 -2.08
CA ASN A 4 20.72 21.53 -2.79
C ASN A 4 19.28 21.70 -2.31
N LEU A 5 18.48 22.48 -3.03
CA LEU A 5 17.08 22.78 -2.69
C LEU A 5 16.07 22.11 -3.65
N THR A 6 16.50 21.14 -4.46
CA THR A 6 15.71 20.62 -5.60
C THR A 6 15.23 19.16 -5.48
N ARG A 7 15.31 18.50 -4.32
CA ARG A 7 14.97 17.06 -4.21
C ARG A 7 13.69 16.70 -3.44
N HIS A 8 12.88 17.67 -3.01
CA HIS A 8 11.69 17.41 -2.19
C HIS A 8 10.34 17.61 -2.91
N LEU A 9 10.34 17.73 -4.25
CA LEU A 9 9.15 18.03 -5.05
C LEU A 9 8.56 16.83 -5.82
N GLY A 10 9.18 15.65 -5.77
CA GLY A 10 8.82 14.52 -6.65
C GLY A 10 7.44 13.92 -6.39
N ALA A 11 7.11 13.59 -5.15
CA ALA A 11 5.90 12.81 -4.84
C ALA A 11 4.67 13.63 -4.48
N LEU A 12 4.85 14.79 -3.84
CA LEU A 12 3.82 15.84 -3.82
C LEU A 12 3.51 16.30 -5.24
N GLY A 13 4.50 16.27 -6.15
CA GLY A 13 4.31 16.48 -7.58
C GLY A 13 3.51 15.36 -8.24
N LEU A 14 3.75 14.09 -7.91
CA LEU A 14 3.02 12.95 -8.48
C LEU A 14 1.54 12.95 -8.05
N LEU A 15 1.26 13.09 -6.74
CA LEU A 15 -0.12 13.16 -6.23
C LEU A 15 -0.79 14.50 -6.61
N ALA A 16 -0.08 15.63 -6.60
CA ALA A 16 -0.65 16.89 -7.10
C ALA A 16 -0.85 16.87 -8.62
N ALA A 17 -0.03 16.18 -9.42
CA ALA A 17 -0.27 15.98 -10.85
C ALA A 17 -1.47 15.04 -11.09
N LEU A 18 -1.62 13.99 -10.27
CA LEU A 18 -2.81 13.14 -10.20
C LEU A 18 -4.08 13.94 -9.83
N LEU A 19 -3.97 14.86 -8.87
CA LEU A 19 -5.12 15.63 -8.33
C LEU A 19 -5.45 16.89 -9.13
N SER A 20 -4.47 17.53 -9.77
CA SER A 20 -4.68 18.79 -10.53
C SER A 20 -5.23 18.57 -11.94
N GLY A 21 -5.33 17.32 -12.41
CA GLY A 21 -6.12 16.96 -13.59
C GLY A 21 -7.64 16.92 -13.35
N ALA A 22 -8.11 16.88 -12.10
CA ALA A 22 -9.52 16.66 -11.77
C ALA A 22 -10.29 17.93 -11.38
N ALA A 23 -9.61 19.05 -11.13
CA ALA A 23 -10.21 20.18 -10.45
C ALA A 23 -10.02 21.49 -11.23
N THR A 24 -10.56 21.62 -12.45
CA THR A 24 -11.09 22.89 -13.01
C THR A 24 -11.63 22.73 -14.44
N ALA A 25 -12.67 21.92 -14.67
CA ALA A 25 -13.63 22.16 -15.76
C ALA A 25 -14.81 21.19 -15.68
N GLY A 26 -16.03 21.72 -15.73
CA GLY A 26 -17.25 20.94 -15.86
C GLY A 26 -17.27 20.16 -17.18
N CYS A 27 -17.09 18.85 -17.08
CA CYS A 27 -17.59 17.74 -17.90
C CYS A 27 -17.08 16.51 -17.13
N ALA A 28 -17.92 15.50 -16.89
CA ALA A 28 -17.57 14.32 -16.09
C ALA A 28 -16.25 13.69 -16.56
N GLY A 29 -15.15 14.02 -15.90
CA GLY A 29 -13.85 13.44 -16.12
C GLY A 29 -13.81 12.10 -15.43
N SER A 30 -13.45 11.06 -16.19
CA SER A 30 -13.23 9.71 -15.69
C SER A 30 -12.41 9.72 -14.40
N SER A 31 -13.00 9.35 -13.27
CA SER A 31 -12.26 9.23 -12.01
C SER A 31 -11.44 7.94 -12.04
N ALA A 32 -10.16 8.05 -12.39
CA ALA A 32 -9.19 6.95 -12.28
C ALA A 32 -8.88 6.58 -10.81
N TYR A 33 -9.40 7.38 -9.87
CA TYR A 33 -9.27 7.23 -8.43
C TYR A 33 -10.67 7.17 -7.80
N VAL A 34 -10.86 6.28 -6.83
CA VAL A 34 -12.12 6.12 -6.10
C VAL A 34 -11.84 5.87 -4.62
N ASP A 35 -12.77 6.32 -3.77
CA ASP A 35 -12.74 5.98 -2.35
C ASP A 35 -12.95 4.47 -2.16
N TRP A 36 -12.19 3.88 -1.25
CA TRP A 36 -12.30 2.46 -0.96
C TRP A 36 -13.69 2.11 -0.42
N ARG A 37 -14.21 0.98 -0.91
CA ARG A 37 -15.37 0.30 -0.35
C ARG A 37 -15.19 -1.22 -0.48
N PRO A 38 -15.68 -2.03 0.46
CA PRO A 38 -15.71 -3.48 0.29
C PRO A 38 -16.38 -3.89 -1.02
N GLY A 39 -15.74 -4.78 -1.78
CA GLY A 39 -16.25 -5.29 -3.05
C GLY A 39 -15.96 -4.42 -4.27
N LEU A 40 -15.11 -3.39 -4.14
CA LEU A 40 -14.62 -2.60 -5.27
C LEU A 40 -13.95 -3.48 -6.33
N THR A 41 -14.33 -3.32 -7.58
CA THR A 41 -13.86 -4.08 -8.75
C THR A 41 -13.18 -3.17 -9.77
N SER A 42 -12.47 -3.75 -10.74
CA SER A 42 -11.86 -2.98 -11.84
C SER A 42 -12.87 -2.20 -12.70
N ASN A 43 -14.16 -2.56 -12.67
CA ASN A 43 -15.23 -1.89 -13.41
C ASN A 43 -15.73 -0.61 -12.72
N ASP A 44 -15.36 -0.38 -11.46
CA ASP A 44 -15.75 0.82 -10.71
C ASP A 44 -14.88 2.05 -11.05
N PHE A 45 -13.90 1.88 -11.94
CA PHE A 45 -12.98 2.92 -12.38
C PHE A 45 -13.38 3.39 -13.78
N ASP A 46 -13.63 4.69 -13.92
CA ASP A 46 -13.98 5.28 -15.21
C ASP A 46 -12.74 5.54 -16.09
N GLY A 47 -11.54 5.40 -15.54
CA GLY A 47 -10.28 5.71 -16.20
C GLY A 47 -9.07 4.95 -15.65
N LEU A 48 -7.91 5.29 -16.19
CA LEU A 48 -6.62 4.70 -15.89
C LEU A 48 -5.59 5.84 -15.77
N PHE A 49 -4.75 5.79 -14.75
CA PHE A 49 -3.64 6.72 -14.65
C PHE A 49 -2.39 6.13 -15.29
N GLU A 50 -1.77 6.89 -16.19
CA GLU A 50 -0.54 6.49 -16.86
C GLU A 50 0.67 7.04 -16.10
N LEU A 51 1.50 6.13 -15.60
CA LEU A 51 2.82 6.43 -15.08
C LEU A 51 3.83 6.27 -16.21
N SER A 52 4.68 7.26 -16.43
CA SER A 52 5.85 7.06 -17.27
C SER A 52 6.77 6.01 -16.64
N ARG A 53 7.53 5.32 -17.48
CA ARG A 53 8.57 4.40 -17.01
C ARG A 53 9.53 5.04 -16.00
N GLY A 54 9.94 6.29 -16.21
CA GLY A 54 10.83 7.00 -15.30
C GLY A 54 10.20 7.24 -13.92
N GLU A 55 8.92 7.63 -13.87
CA GLU A 55 8.19 7.81 -12.59
C GLU A 55 8.05 6.49 -11.84
N TYR A 56 7.79 5.39 -12.56
CA TYR A 56 7.76 4.06 -11.96
C TYR A 56 9.14 3.66 -11.41
N GLU A 57 10.21 3.84 -12.18
CA GLU A 57 11.58 3.49 -11.75
C GLU A 57 12.01 4.29 -10.52
N ASP A 58 11.73 5.60 -10.48
CA ASP A 58 11.99 6.46 -9.32
C ASP A 58 11.22 6.00 -8.08
N PHE A 59 9.96 5.59 -8.24
CA PHE A 59 9.16 5.03 -7.16
C PHE A 59 9.75 3.69 -6.68
N ALA A 60 10.03 2.78 -7.60
CA ALA A 60 10.54 1.44 -7.29
C ALA A 60 11.89 1.49 -6.56
N GLU A 61 12.82 2.37 -6.98
CA GLU A 61 14.11 2.56 -6.33
C GLU A 61 13.96 2.88 -4.83
N ARG A 62 12.93 3.66 -4.48
CA ARG A 62 12.66 4.10 -3.11
C ARG A 62 11.86 3.09 -2.30
N ALA A 63 10.94 2.38 -2.96
CA ALA A 63 9.96 1.52 -2.31
C ALA A 63 10.46 0.09 -2.12
N MET A 64 11.17 -0.46 -3.11
CA MET A 64 11.67 -1.83 -3.06
C MET A 64 12.53 -2.13 -1.82
N PRO A 65 13.45 -1.24 -1.37
CA PRO A 65 14.26 -1.48 -0.18
C PRO A 65 13.46 -1.64 1.12
N ASN A 66 12.20 -1.20 1.15
CA ASN A 66 11.30 -1.37 2.30
C ASN A 66 10.78 -2.81 2.42
N THR A 67 10.85 -3.62 1.36
CA THR A 67 10.38 -5.01 1.36
C THR A 67 11.24 -5.85 2.30
N VAL A 68 10.56 -6.57 3.20
CA VAL A 68 11.16 -7.45 4.21
C VAL A 68 10.96 -8.91 3.84
N VAL A 69 9.76 -9.25 3.41
CA VAL A 69 9.36 -10.59 2.94
C VAL A 69 8.53 -10.41 1.69
N ASP A 70 8.81 -11.22 0.67
CA ASP A 70 7.98 -11.44 -0.50
C ASP A 70 8.02 -12.92 -0.86
N ARG A 71 7.04 -13.67 -0.36
CA ARG A 71 6.99 -15.13 -0.51
C ARG A 71 6.79 -15.54 -1.97
N ALA A 72 6.01 -14.77 -2.74
CA ALA A 72 5.74 -15.08 -4.14
C ALA A 72 7.02 -15.05 -4.99
N HIS A 73 7.97 -14.18 -4.63
CA HIS A 73 9.26 -14.04 -5.31
C HIS A 73 10.41 -14.75 -4.60
N GLY A 74 10.15 -15.45 -3.49
CA GLY A 74 11.18 -16.14 -2.71
C GLY A 74 12.17 -15.20 -2.03
N GLU A 75 11.79 -13.94 -1.79
CA GLU A 75 12.63 -12.92 -1.19
C GLU A 75 12.34 -12.83 0.32
N SER A 76 13.40 -12.89 1.13
CA SER A 76 13.31 -12.60 2.55
C SER A 76 14.62 -12.01 3.03
N ARG A 77 14.55 -10.93 3.80
CA ARG A 77 15.72 -10.38 4.48
C ARG A 77 16.17 -11.30 5.60
N SER A 78 17.46 -11.25 5.92
CA SER A 78 18.03 -12.00 7.05
C SER A 78 17.54 -11.51 8.42
N ASP A 79 17.14 -10.24 8.51
CA ASP A 79 16.58 -9.60 9.71
C ASP A 79 15.03 -9.62 9.73
N ALA A 80 14.39 -10.43 8.88
CA ALA A 80 12.93 -10.43 8.75
C ALA A 80 12.19 -10.78 10.05
N GLY A 81 12.61 -11.83 10.75
CA GLY A 81 11.95 -12.24 12.00
C GLY A 81 12.04 -11.20 13.11
N GLU A 82 13.20 -10.55 13.25
CA GLU A 82 13.38 -9.43 14.21
C GLU A 82 12.44 -8.26 13.87
N ARG A 83 12.37 -7.88 12.59
CA ARG A 83 11.49 -6.80 12.12
C ARG A 83 10.02 -7.11 12.30
N MET A 84 9.60 -8.35 12.05
CA MET A 84 8.22 -8.79 12.24
C MET A 84 7.83 -8.78 13.72
N ALA A 85 8.69 -9.30 14.60
CA ALA A 85 8.46 -9.26 16.04
C ALA A 85 8.35 -7.83 16.56
N ALA A 86 9.24 -6.92 16.15
CA ALA A 86 9.20 -5.52 16.55
C ALA A 86 7.92 -4.80 16.07
N LEU A 87 7.46 -5.09 14.85
CA LEU A 87 6.18 -4.58 14.35
C LEU A 87 5.00 -5.16 15.15
N GLY A 88 5.04 -6.45 15.46
CA GLY A 88 4.06 -7.16 16.27
C GLY A 88 3.87 -6.57 17.66
N GLU A 89 4.96 -6.33 18.37
CA GLU A 89 4.95 -5.68 19.70
C GLU A 89 4.33 -4.27 19.65
N ARG A 90 4.59 -3.53 18.58
CA ARG A 90 4.06 -2.17 18.38
C ARG A 90 2.54 -2.17 18.20
N VAL A 91 1.99 -3.15 17.48
CA VAL A 91 0.55 -3.22 17.17
C VAL A 91 -0.25 -3.95 18.23
N ALA A 92 0.36 -4.81 19.04
CA ALA A 92 -0.32 -5.57 20.10
C ALA A 92 -1.06 -4.69 21.12
N ASN A 93 -0.63 -3.43 21.27
CA ASN A 93 -1.21 -2.47 22.22
C ASN A 93 -2.16 -1.46 21.56
N SER A 94 -2.45 -1.60 20.26
CA SER A 94 -3.29 -0.64 19.55
C SER A 94 -4.75 -1.07 19.50
N VAL A 95 -5.65 -0.09 19.64
CA VAL A 95 -7.08 -0.28 19.48
C VAL A 95 -7.46 0.32 18.13
N SER A 96 -7.60 -0.52 17.11
CA SER A 96 -8.15 -0.08 15.83
C SER A 96 -9.68 -0.17 15.85
N ALA A 97 -10.34 0.93 15.53
CA ALA A 97 -11.80 1.03 15.39
C ALA A 97 -12.18 1.34 13.94
N ASP A 98 -11.43 0.80 12.97
CA ASP A 98 -11.59 1.14 11.57
C ASP A 98 -12.74 0.34 10.90
N PRO A 99 -13.72 1.01 10.25
CA PRO A 99 -14.81 0.37 9.53
C PRO A 99 -14.41 -0.36 8.22
N HIS A 100 -13.23 -0.09 7.64
CA HIS A 100 -12.78 -0.72 6.38
C HIS A 100 -12.39 -2.19 6.55
N GLY A 101 -12.08 -2.59 7.79
CA GLY A 101 -11.77 -3.97 8.19
C GLY A 101 -10.29 -4.32 8.10
N TYR A 102 -9.94 -5.52 8.54
CA TYR A 102 -8.59 -6.11 8.49
C TYR A 102 -7.43 -5.33 9.13
N PRO A 103 -7.60 -4.57 10.24
CA PRO A 103 -6.44 -4.08 10.96
C PRO A 103 -5.57 -5.24 11.45
N LEU A 104 -4.27 -5.01 11.53
CA LEU A 104 -3.30 -5.94 12.07
C LEU A 104 -3.48 -6.01 13.60
N VAL A 105 -3.79 -7.21 14.10
CA VAL A 105 -4.00 -7.47 15.54
C VAL A 105 -3.01 -8.46 16.14
N GLY A 106 -2.15 -9.05 15.30
CA GLY A 106 -1.06 -9.90 15.75
C GLY A 106 -0.06 -10.14 14.61
N LEU A 107 1.22 -10.13 14.95
CA LEU A 107 2.32 -10.54 14.09
C LEU A 107 3.45 -11.06 14.98
N ASP A 108 3.99 -12.23 14.67
CA ASP A 108 5.17 -12.77 15.37
C ASP A 108 6.41 -12.81 14.47
N GLY A 109 7.56 -13.14 15.07
CA GLY A 109 8.83 -13.24 14.35
C GLY A 109 8.94 -14.44 13.41
N GLU A 110 8.00 -15.38 13.46
CA GLU A 110 7.93 -16.54 12.55
C GLU A 110 7.12 -16.21 11.28
N GLY A 111 6.43 -15.05 11.27
CA GLY A 111 5.62 -14.60 10.16
C GLY A 111 4.17 -15.05 10.26
N HIS A 112 3.70 -15.51 11.42
CA HIS A 112 2.27 -15.69 11.65
C HIS A 112 1.62 -14.33 11.87
N VAL A 113 0.57 -14.08 11.11
CA VAL A 113 -0.18 -12.82 11.11
C VAL A 113 -1.63 -13.08 11.46
N ALA A 114 -2.21 -12.19 12.27
CA ALA A 114 -3.62 -12.15 12.59
C ALA A 114 -4.22 -10.79 12.21
N LEU A 115 -5.24 -10.80 11.36
CA LEU A 115 -6.02 -9.64 10.94
C LEU A 115 -7.45 -9.73 11.50
N LEU A 116 -8.10 -8.58 11.72
CA LEU A 116 -9.47 -8.54 12.25
C LEU A 116 -10.51 -8.20 11.17
N ALA A 117 -11.33 -9.16 10.76
CA ALA A 117 -12.44 -8.96 9.82
C ALA A 117 -13.76 -8.77 10.58
N GLY A 118 -14.06 -7.56 11.02
CA GLY A 118 -15.18 -7.30 11.94
C GLY A 118 -14.87 -7.91 13.31
N ASP A 119 -15.68 -8.86 13.78
CA ASP A 119 -15.41 -9.58 15.04
C ASP A 119 -14.61 -10.88 14.86
N ARG A 120 -14.25 -11.22 13.61
CA ARG A 120 -13.60 -12.48 13.26
C ARG A 120 -12.11 -12.29 13.02
N ARG A 121 -11.28 -13.14 13.62
CA ARG A 121 -9.84 -13.21 13.29
C ARG A 121 -9.61 -13.99 11.99
N VAL A 122 -8.71 -13.47 11.17
CA VAL A 122 -8.18 -14.12 9.98
C VAL A 122 -6.69 -14.31 10.19
N GLU A 123 -6.26 -15.55 10.28
CA GLU A 123 -4.89 -15.93 10.63
C GLU A 123 -4.24 -16.69 9.47
N GLY A 124 -2.92 -16.61 9.39
CA GLY A 124 -2.10 -17.34 8.43
C GLY A 124 -0.69 -16.81 8.43
N GLU A 125 0.03 -17.03 7.33
CA GLU A 125 1.40 -16.55 7.21
C GLU A 125 1.50 -15.31 6.31
N VAL A 126 2.43 -14.41 6.62
CA VAL A 126 2.73 -13.21 5.84
C VAL A 126 3.16 -13.56 4.42
N ASP A 127 2.37 -13.19 3.40
CA ASP A 127 2.74 -13.37 1.99
C ASP A 127 3.69 -12.29 1.49
N TRP A 128 3.47 -11.05 1.95
CA TRP A 128 4.34 -9.93 1.69
C TRP A 128 4.35 -8.98 2.89
N LEU A 129 5.52 -8.42 3.19
CA LEU A 129 5.71 -7.42 4.23
C LEU A 129 6.69 -6.37 3.74
N ALA A 130 6.32 -5.11 3.88
CA ALA A 130 7.23 -3.99 3.77
C ALA A 130 7.16 -3.11 5.03
N ILE A 131 8.32 -2.59 5.43
CA ILE A 131 8.46 -1.68 6.57
C ILE A 131 9.33 -0.52 6.15
N THR A 132 8.83 0.70 6.30
CA THR A 132 9.60 1.90 5.94
C THR A 132 10.76 2.11 6.92
N SER A 133 11.78 2.83 6.47
CA SER A 133 12.84 3.34 7.34
C SER A 133 12.37 4.65 7.98
N GLY A 134 12.34 4.76 9.32
CA GLY A 134 11.78 5.97 9.94
C GLY A 134 11.70 6.05 11.47
N GLY A 135 12.28 5.13 12.23
CA GLY A 135 12.18 5.13 13.71
C GLY A 135 10.72 5.17 14.19
N ASP A 136 10.34 6.17 14.99
CA ASP A 136 8.99 6.32 15.57
C ASP A 136 7.89 6.60 14.52
N THR A 137 8.25 7.00 13.29
CA THR A 137 7.33 7.23 12.17
C THR A 137 7.25 6.04 11.22
N GLN A 138 7.76 4.88 11.63
CA GLN A 138 7.71 3.68 10.81
C GLN A 138 6.28 3.32 10.41
N ALA A 139 6.12 3.17 9.11
CA ALA A 139 4.96 2.56 8.49
C ALA A 139 5.27 1.11 8.12
N ALA A 140 4.24 0.29 8.05
CA ALA A 140 4.34 -1.05 7.50
C ALA A 140 3.11 -1.39 6.68
N ALA A 141 3.26 -2.36 5.78
CA ALA A 141 2.16 -2.98 5.07
C ALA A 141 2.38 -4.49 5.04
N VAL A 142 1.34 -5.25 5.35
CA VAL A 142 1.35 -6.71 5.49
C VAL A 142 0.24 -7.27 4.61
N LEU A 143 0.57 -8.25 3.79
CA LEU A 143 -0.38 -8.98 2.95
C LEU A 143 -0.57 -10.40 3.50
N LEU A 144 -1.84 -10.77 3.72
CA LEU A 144 -2.27 -12.14 4.03
C LEU A 144 -3.32 -12.59 2.99
N GLY A 145 -2.90 -13.45 2.07
CA GLY A 145 -3.63 -13.86 0.88
C GLY A 145 -3.95 -12.67 -0.03
N ARG A 146 -5.09 -12.03 0.22
CA ARG A 146 -5.58 -10.85 -0.52
C ARG A 146 -5.92 -9.69 0.41
N ARG A 147 -5.65 -9.83 1.71
CA ARG A 147 -5.97 -8.83 2.73
C ARG A 147 -4.72 -8.04 3.02
N LEU A 148 -4.75 -6.78 2.66
CA LEU A 148 -3.67 -5.83 2.89
C LEU A 148 -3.99 -5.05 4.15
N ALA A 149 -3.15 -5.19 5.18
CA ALA A 149 -3.18 -4.36 6.36
C ALA A 149 -2.03 -3.35 6.29
N VAL A 150 -2.27 -2.12 6.71
CA VAL A 150 -1.24 -1.11 6.88
C VAL A 150 -1.16 -0.65 8.33
N VAL A 151 0.02 -0.18 8.72
CA VAL A 151 0.32 0.30 10.06
C VAL A 151 1.06 1.62 9.94
N HIS A 152 0.67 2.62 10.72
CA HIS A 152 1.41 3.87 10.87
C HIS A 152 1.49 4.25 12.34
N GLY A 153 2.71 4.25 12.89
CA GLY A 153 2.90 4.32 14.34
C GLY A 153 2.25 3.12 15.03
N GLY A 154 1.29 3.37 15.92
CA GLY A 154 0.47 2.33 16.55
C GLY A 154 -0.85 2.04 15.83
N ALA A 155 -1.30 2.88 14.91
CA ALA A 155 -2.59 2.71 14.24
C ALA A 155 -2.50 1.65 13.13
N SER A 156 -3.58 0.89 12.92
CA SER A 156 -3.67 -0.02 11.77
C SER A 156 -5.06 -0.01 11.13
N THR A 157 -5.09 -0.21 9.83
CA THR A 157 -6.29 -0.45 9.02
C THR A 157 -5.98 -1.50 7.96
N GLY A 158 -6.99 -1.94 7.21
CA GLY A 158 -6.77 -2.84 6.09
C GLY A 158 -7.93 -2.88 5.11
N VAL A 159 -7.70 -3.61 4.02
CA VAL A 159 -8.62 -3.77 2.90
C VAL A 159 -8.52 -5.19 2.34
N ASP A 160 -9.61 -5.68 1.74
CA ASP A 160 -9.60 -6.95 0.98
C ASP A 160 -9.51 -6.65 -0.52
N LEU A 161 -8.33 -6.88 -1.10
CA LEU A 161 -8.02 -6.63 -2.51
C LEU A 161 -8.58 -7.71 -3.44
N GLY A 162 -9.32 -8.69 -2.92
CA GLY A 162 -9.70 -9.88 -3.66
C GLY A 162 -10.53 -9.62 -4.91
N SER A 163 -11.35 -8.57 -4.92
CA SER A 163 -12.14 -8.15 -6.07
C SER A 163 -11.35 -7.31 -7.10
N LEU A 164 -10.19 -6.76 -6.71
CA LEU A 164 -9.29 -6.00 -7.59
C LEU A 164 -8.23 -6.90 -8.26
N LEU A 165 -7.61 -7.80 -7.49
CA LEU A 165 -6.50 -8.64 -7.95
C LEU A 165 -6.94 -9.98 -8.56
N GLY A 166 -8.24 -10.30 -8.50
CA GLY A 166 -8.76 -11.56 -9.01
C GLY A 166 -8.23 -12.80 -8.25
N PRO A 167 -7.67 -13.82 -8.95
CA PRO A 167 -7.39 -15.13 -8.36
C PRO A 167 -6.21 -15.17 -7.37
N GLY A 168 -5.38 -14.12 -7.26
CA GLY A 168 -4.34 -14.10 -6.22
C GLY A 168 -3.31 -12.98 -6.35
N ALA A 169 -2.55 -12.78 -5.26
CA ALA A 169 -1.49 -11.78 -5.17
C ALA A 169 -0.18 -12.17 -5.87
N ALA A 170 0.02 -13.45 -6.21
CA ALA A 170 1.26 -13.96 -6.77
C ALA A 170 1.62 -13.44 -8.16
N GLY A 171 0.66 -12.82 -8.88
CA GLY A 171 0.90 -12.14 -10.16
C GLY A 171 1.26 -10.65 -10.02
N TYR A 172 1.47 -10.17 -8.79
CA TYR A 172 1.70 -8.77 -8.50
C TYR A 172 2.96 -8.56 -7.69
N ARG A 173 3.70 -7.50 -8.03
CA ARG A 173 4.75 -6.93 -7.21
C ARG A 173 4.17 -5.88 -6.29
N PHE A 174 4.37 -6.05 -4.99
CA PHE A 174 3.94 -5.09 -3.98
C PHE A 174 5.09 -4.20 -3.54
N MET A 175 4.81 -2.92 -3.34
CA MET A 175 5.79 -1.93 -2.92
C MET A 175 5.15 -0.90 -2.00
N LEU A 176 5.87 -0.46 -0.96
CA LEU A 176 5.38 0.49 0.04
C LEU A 176 6.25 1.76 0.04
N LEU A 177 5.60 2.92 0.03
CA LEU A 177 6.18 4.20 0.43
C LEU A 177 5.39 4.87 1.54
N LEU A 178 6.09 5.71 2.30
CA LEU A 178 5.50 6.67 3.24
C LEU A 178 6.01 8.06 2.85
N GLU A 179 5.10 8.97 2.51
CA GLU A 179 5.44 10.33 2.13
C GLU A 179 4.44 11.32 2.72
N ASN A 180 4.92 12.35 3.42
CA ASN A 180 4.07 13.39 4.02
C ASN A 180 2.93 12.85 4.93
N GLY A 181 3.12 11.69 5.55
CA GLY A 181 2.11 11.03 6.39
C GLY A 181 1.08 10.19 5.63
N GLU A 182 1.23 10.09 4.31
CA GLU A 182 0.46 9.20 3.44
C GLU A 182 1.22 7.90 3.20
N LEU A 183 0.56 6.76 3.43
CA LEU A 183 1.09 5.45 3.10
C LEU A 183 0.55 5.04 1.74
N THR A 184 1.45 4.70 0.83
CA THR A 184 1.10 4.31 -0.53
C THR A 184 1.59 2.88 -0.80
N VAL A 185 0.68 1.99 -1.17
CA VAL A 185 0.97 0.62 -1.57
C VAL A 185 0.68 0.45 -3.05
N PHE A 186 1.70 0.11 -3.82
CA PHE A 186 1.57 -0.26 -5.22
C PHE A 186 1.40 -1.77 -5.32
N ALA A 187 0.49 -2.21 -6.18
CA ALA A 187 0.31 -3.59 -6.59
C ALA A 187 0.40 -3.63 -8.12
N MET A 188 1.58 -3.93 -8.65
CA MET A 188 1.87 -3.85 -10.09
C MET A 188 1.91 -5.25 -10.69
N PRO A 189 1.19 -5.52 -11.79
CA PRO A 189 1.20 -6.85 -12.39
C PRO A 189 2.58 -7.17 -12.95
N GLU A 190 3.01 -8.40 -12.74
CA GLU A 190 4.33 -8.89 -13.10
C GLU A 190 4.23 -10.11 -14.01
N VAL A 191 5.01 -10.12 -15.10
CA VAL A 191 5.13 -11.26 -16.01
C VAL A 191 6.61 -11.57 -16.23
N GLY A 192 7.05 -12.74 -15.76
CA GLY A 192 8.40 -13.24 -16.01
C GLY A 192 9.51 -12.43 -15.34
N GLY A 193 9.29 -11.88 -14.15
CA GLY A 193 10.30 -11.08 -13.44
C GLY A 193 10.24 -9.59 -13.72
N ALA A 194 9.30 -9.12 -14.55
CA ALA A 194 9.20 -7.73 -14.99
C ALA A 194 7.77 -7.20 -14.90
N ILE A 195 7.64 -5.94 -14.48
CA ILE A 195 6.35 -5.26 -14.49
C ILE A 195 5.85 -5.14 -15.93
N THR A 196 4.59 -5.50 -16.12
CA THR A 196 3.95 -5.47 -17.43
C THR A 196 3.17 -4.17 -17.64
N ALA A 197 3.22 -3.66 -18.87
CA ALA A 197 2.35 -2.59 -19.35
C ALA A 197 1.02 -3.13 -19.92
N TYR A 198 0.89 -4.45 -20.09
CA TYR A 198 -0.28 -5.07 -20.72
C TYR A 198 -1.49 -5.12 -19.79
N GLU A 199 -1.25 -5.13 -18.48
CA GLU A 199 -2.30 -5.14 -17.47
C GLU A 199 -2.11 -3.96 -16.53
N PRO A 200 -3.21 -3.35 -16.07
CA PRO A 200 -3.14 -2.28 -15.10
C PRO A 200 -2.91 -2.83 -13.69
N GLY A 201 -2.10 -2.12 -12.93
CA GLY A 201 -1.94 -2.28 -11.49
C GLY A 201 -2.86 -1.37 -10.69
N TYR A 202 -2.60 -1.33 -9.40
CA TYR A 202 -3.34 -0.52 -8.44
C TYR A 202 -2.39 0.25 -7.54
N VAL A 203 -2.76 1.49 -7.23
CA VAL A 203 -2.13 2.30 -6.18
C VAL A 203 -3.15 2.50 -5.10
N LEU A 204 -2.85 2.04 -3.89
CA LEU A 204 -3.66 2.24 -2.71
C LEU A 204 -3.03 3.30 -1.83
N THR A 205 -3.82 4.30 -1.47
CA THR A 205 -3.40 5.39 -0.59
C THR A 205 -4.15 5.28 0.73
N PHE A 206 -3.42 5.40 1.84
CA PHE A 206 -3.95 5.35 3.20
C PHE A 206 -3.50 6.58 3.98
N VAL A 207 -4.46 7.39 4.42
CA VAL A 207 -4.22 8.60 5.21
C VAL A 207 -4.91 8.47 6.58
N PRO A 208 -4.15 8.42 7.68
CA PRO A 208 -4.74 8.44 9.02
C PRO A 208 -5.47 9.76 9.29
N ARG A 209 -6.74 9.71 9.73
CA ARG A 209 -7.46 10.92 10.15
C ARG A 209 -7.06 11.33 11.58
N PRO A 210 -6.84 12.63 11.84
CA PRO A 210 -6.61 13.12 13.20
C PRO A 210 -7.89 13.04 14.05
N GLY A 211 -7.85 12.36 15.21
CA GLY A 211 -8.98 12.24 16.14
C GLY A 211 -8.99 10.93 16.95
N THR A 212 -9.71 10.89 18.08
CA THR A 212 -9.59 9.86 19.15
C THR A 212 -10.15 8.47 18.81
N LYS A 213 -10.65 8.25 17.58
CA LYS A 213 -10.89 6.92 17.01
C LYS A 213 -10.35 6.96 15.59
N GLN A 214 -9.17 6.38 15.40
CA GLN A 214 -8.30 6.48 14.22
C GLN A 214 -8.96 5.89 12.96
N GLY A 215 -9.92 6.60 12.37
CA GLY A 215 -10.43 6.29 11.04
C GLY A 215 -9.40 6.60 9.97
N TRP A 216 -9.41 5.86 8.88
CA TRP A 216 -8.52 6.08 7.75
C TRP A 216 -9.31 6.52 6.52
N GLU A 217 -8.72 7.43 5.76
CA GLU A 217 -9.11 7.66 4.38
C GLU A 217 -8.32 6.67 3.53
N VAL A 218 -9.06 5.83 2.81
CA VAL A 218 -8.47 4.83 1.95
C VAL A 218 -9.04 5.00 0.57
N SER A 219 -8.16 4.92 -0.41
CA SER A 219 -8.51 5.13 -1.79
C SER A 219 -7.64 4.32 -2.71
N VAL A 220 -8.14 4.13 -3.92
CA VAL A 220 -7.48 3.30 -4.92
C VAL A 220 -7.51 4.02 -6.24
N ALA A 221 -6.37 4.00 -6.93
CA ALA A 221 -6.26 4.34 -8.33
C ALA A 221 -5.91 3.10 -9.16
N ARG A 222 -6.46 3.03 -10.36
CA ARG A 222 -6.04 2.07 -11.38
C ARG A 222 -4.92 2.69 -12.19
N VAL A 223 -3.78 2.00 -12.33
CA VAL A 223 -2.57 2.57 -12.96
C VAL A 223 -1.99 1.66 -14.04
N SER A 224 -1.36 2.24 -15.06
CA SER A 224 -0.52 1.52 -16.02
C SER A 224 0.82 2.19 -16.17
N VAL A 225 1.86 1.42 -16.46
CA VAL A 225 3.18 1.96 -16.79
C VAL A 225 3.32 2.03 -18.30
N THR A 226 3.57 3.22 -18.82
CA THR A 226 3.83 3.45 -20.24
C THR A 226 5.34 3.34 -20.49
N LEU A 227 5.73 2.41 -21.36
CA LEU A 227 7.12 2.03 -21.66
C LEU A 227 7.77 2.88 -22.74
#